data_AF-A0A059MGF3-F1
#
_entry.id   AF-A0A059MGF3-F1
#
_cell.length_a   1.000
_cell.length_b   1.000
_cell.length_c   1.000
_cell.angle_alpha   90.00
_cell.angle_beta   90.00
_cell.angle_gamma   90.00
#
_symmetry.space_group_name_H-M   'P 1'
#
loop_
_entity.id
_entity.type
_entity.pdbx_description
1 polymer ?
#
loop_
_entity_poly.entity_id
_entity_poly.type
_entity_poly.pdbx_seq_one_letter_code
_entity_poly.pdbx_strand_id
1 'polypeptide(L)'
;MILSAVRVAIVGALTIGSMLGAVSIAHADPSPASYCAPTVVLAVDGTKGPETPDSIDPESPLNSYTDQYRNSPDFAVRHVRYPAGMVAGVFGWDTFMDQSVQIGVQNLWAEIGRTEAACGPRTRYELYGYSQGAIVVRRVAMEIDAAAPVHDDGTDLQDRVRVHLIADPAQGRPAQYAGPLVPGITLPQPAGELRHIPVTTECLEGDMICDPEGNVTGYIREHATYHP
;
A
#
# COMPACT_ATOMS: atom_id res chain seq x y z
N MET A 1 -52.69 44.95 -28.28
CA MET A 1 -52.88 46.30 -27.70
C MET A 1 -52.02 46.39 -26.45
N ILE A 2 -51.32 47.51 -26.31
CA ILE A 2 -50.18 47.77 -25.41
C ILE A 2 -50.67 48.16 -24.00
N LEU A 3 -49.76 47.98 -23.01
CA LEU A 3 -49.54 48.71 -21.73
C LEU A 3 -49.77 47.85 -20.47
N SER A 4 -48.72 47.40 -19.79
CA SER A 4 -47.83 48.14 -18.86
C SER A 4 -48.47 48.40 -17.50
N ALA A 5 -47.97 47.75 -16.44
CA ALA A 5 -47.42 48.45 -15.27
C ALA A 5 -46.80 47.46 -14.26
N VAL A 6 -45.54 47.74 -13.95
CA VAL A 6 -44.71 47.16 -12.89
C VAL A 6 -45.25 47.58 -11.52
N ARG A 7 -45.17 46.70 -10.51
CA ARG A 7 -44.74 47.08 -9.15
C ARG A 7 -44.21 45.89 -8.36
N VAL A 8 -42.99 46.10 -7.88
CA VAL A 8 -42.11 45.24 -7.10
C VAL A 8 -42.65 45.06 -5.67
N ALA A 9 -42.55 43.85 -5.12
CA ALA A 9 -42.39 43.64 -3.69
C ALA A 9 -41.46 42.43 -3.48
N ILE A 10 -40.24 42.72 -3.05
CA ILE A 10 -39.23 41.77 -2.59
C ILE A 10 -39.42 41.60 -1.08
N VAL A 11 -39.77 40.39 -0.64
CA VAL A 11 -39.42 39.77 0.65
C VAL A 11 -39.57 38.26 0.39
N GLY A 12 -38.57 37.37 0.44
CA GLY A 12 -37.41 37.31 1.33
C GLY A 12 -37.59 36.10 2.25
N ALA A 13 -37.22 34.91 1.79
CA ALA A 13 -36.93 33.75 2.64
C ALA A 13 -36.14 32.70 1.85
N LEU A 14 -34.81 32.75 1.98
CA LEU A 14 -33.91 31.66 1.63
C LEU A 14 -34.19 30.48 2.59
N THR A 15 -34.53 29.33 2.05
CA THR A 15 -34.27 28.05 2.71
C THR A 15 -33.08 27.39 2.01
N ILE A 16 -31.90 27.63 2.56
CA ILE A 16 -30.68 26.87 2.25
C ILE A 16 -30.90 25.48 2.84
N GLY A 17 -31.34 24.54 2.00
CA GLY A 17 -31.35 23.12 2.33
C GLY A 17 -29.93 22.60 2.29
N SER A 18 -29.27 22.56 3.44
CA SER A 18 -27.97 21.93 3.63
C SER A 18 -28.09 20.42 3.46
N MET A 19 -27.96 19.92 2.24
CA MET A 19 -27.57 18.52 2.02
C MET A 19 -26.05 18.45 2.15
N LEU A 20 -25.57 18.22 3.36
CA LEU A 20 -24.23 17.69 3.60
C LEU A 20 -24.23 16.23 3.14
N GLY A 21 -24.16 16.02 1.82
CA GLY A 21 -23.72 14.75 1.29
C GLY A 21 -22.26 14.59 1.68
N ALA A 22 -21.94 13.57 2.48
CA ALA A 22 -20.57 13.15 2.67
C ALA A 22 -19.99 12.85 1.29
N VAL A 23 -19.11 13.73 0.82
CA VAL A 23 -18.33 13.45 -0.38
C VAL A 23 -17.36 12.37 0.08
N SER A 24 -17.67 11.11 -0.23
CA SER A 24 -16.65 10.07 -0.19
C SER A 24 -15.53 10.57 -1.07
N ILE A 25 -14.42 10.95 -0.45
CA ILE A 25 -13.17 11.17 -1.17
C ILE A 25 -12.77 9.76 -1.59
N ALA A 26 -13.26 9.33 -2.76
CA ALA A 26 -12.63 8.23 -3.45
C ALA A 26 -11.16 8.62 -3.57
N HIS A 27 -10.26 7.74 -3.16
CA HIS A 27 -8.84 7.84 -3.49
C HIS A 27 -8.73 7.70 -5.01
N ALA A 28 -9.04 8.79 -5.71
CA ALA A 28 -8.89 8.88 -7.14
C ALA A 28 -7.40 8.79 -7.44
N ASP A 29 -7.04 7.98 -8.44
CA ASP A 29 -5.70 7.96 -8.99
C ASP A 29 -5.26 9.42 -9.25
N PRO A 30 -4.04 9.80 -8.84
CA PRO A 30 -3.61 11.18 -8.96
C PRO A 30 -3.70 11.67 -10.42
N SER A 31 -4.11 12.94 -10.57
CA SER A 31 -3.96 13.72 -11.81
C SER A 31 -2.52 13.58 -12.35
N PRO A 32 -2.24 13.72 -13.68
CA PRO A 32 -1.02 13.27 -14.34
C PRO A 32 0.32 13.91 -13.90
N ALA A 33 0.32 14.75 -12.87
CA ALA A 33 1.55 15.25 -12.25
C ALA A 33 2.02 14.20 -11.23
N SER A 34 3.06 13.40 -11.44
CA SER A 34 3.99 13.22 -12.54
C SER A 34 4.33 11.72 -12.56
N TYR A 35 3.82 10.95 -13.52
CA TYR A 35 4.09 9.51 -13.60
C TYR A 35 5.61 9.19 -13.54
N CYS A 36 6.46 10.10 -14.02
CA CYS A 36 7.92 10.05 -13.92
C CYS A 36 8.49 11.10 -12.96
N ALA A 37 8.15 11.00 -11.68
CA ALA A 37 8.84 11.75 -10.64
C ALA A 37 10.28 11.20 -10.42
N PRO A 38 11.21 11.99 -9.86
CA PRO A 38 12.53 11.51 -9.44
C PRO A 38 12.47 10.27 -8.56
N THR A 39 11.49 10.23 -7.64
CA THR A 39 11.24 9.08 -6.77
C THR A 39 9.81 8.58 -6.94
N VAL A 40 9.66 7.27 -7.05
CA VAL A 40 8.37 6.59 -7.06
C VAL A 40 8.18 5.89 -5.73
N VAL A 41 7.03 6.12 -5.11
CA VAL A 41 6.58 5.38 -3.93
C VAL A 41 5.60 4.31 -4.41
N LEU A 42 5.96 3.04 -4.22
CA LEU A 42 5.08 1.90 -4.49
C LEU A 42 4.61 1.32 -3.16
N ALA A 43 3.35 1.55 -2.85
CA ALA A 43 2.71 1.10 -1.62
C ALA A 43 1.96 -0.21 -1.86
N VAL A 44 2.17 -1.21 -1.02
CA VAL A 44 1.47 -2.49 -1.06
C VAL A 44 0.76 -2.69 0.27
N ASP A 45 -0.55 -2.49 0.24
CA ASP A 45 -1.42 -2.60 1.40
C ASP A 45 -1.55 -4.03 1.93
N GLY A 46 -2.10 -4.14 3.14
CA GLY A 46 -2.33 -5.41 3.82
C GLY A 46 -3.51 -6.20 3.27
N THR A 47 -3.91 -7.23 4.01
CA THR A 47 -5.11 -8.03 3.73
C THR A 47 -6.32 -7.12 3.64
N LYS A 48 -7.17 -7.34 2.63
CA LYS A 48 -8.35 -6.49 2.42
C LYS A 48 -9.38 -6.68 3.53
N GLY A 49 -10.06 -5.58 3.88
CA GLY A 49 -11.25 -5.60 4.71
C GLY A 49 -12.46 -6.26 4.00
N PRO A 50 -13.54 -6.57 4.74
CA PRO A 50 -14.73 -7.19 4.18
C PRO A 50 -15.52 -6.29 3.22
N GLU A 51 -15.30 -4.97 3.30
CA GLU A 51 -16.03 -3.96 2.50
C GLU A 51 -15.24 -3.49 1.27
N THR A 52 -13.97 -3.88 1.14
CA THR A 52 -13.13 -3.48 0.01
C THR A 52 -13.07 -4.59 -1.05
N PRO A 53 -13.07 -4.24 -2.36
CA PRO A 53 -13.02 -5.23 -3.43
C PRO A 53 -11.65 -5.90 -3.53
N ASP A 54 -10.58 -5.17 -3.21
CA ASP A 54 -9.18 -5.56 -3.34
C ASP A 54 -8.31 -4.86 -2.27
N SER A 55 -6.99 -4.93 -2.42
CA SER A 55 -6.02 -4.35 -1.47
C SER A 55 -6.12 -2.84 -1.28
N ILE A 56 -6.75 -2.10 -2.20
CA ILE A 56 -6.82 -0.65 -2.12
C ILE A 56 -7.86 -0.25 -1.08
N ASP A 57 -7.40 -0.07 0.15
CA ASP A 57 -8.21 0.26 1.31
C ASP A 57 -8.00 1.72 1.74
N PRO A 58 -9.04 2.58 1.68
CA PRO A 58 -8.99 3.94 2.19
C PRO A 58 -8.60 4.06 3.67
N GLU A 59 -8.86 3.02 4.47
CA GLU A 59 -8.57 2.99 5.90
C GLU A 59 -7.23 2.29 6.22
N SER A 60 -6.48 1.88 5.19
CA SER A 60 -5.14 1.30 5.37
C SER A 60 -4.22 2.26 6.14
N PRO A 61 -3.57 1.80 7.23
CA PRO A 61 -2.56 2.60 7.94
C PRO A 61 -1.43 3.09 7.01
N LEU A 62 -1.17 2.34 5.94
CA LEU A 62 -0.14 2.67 4.95
C LEU A 62 -0.38 4.03 4.27
N ASN A 63 -1.64 4.49 4.18
CA ASN A 63 -1.96 5.81 3.63
C ASN A 63 -1.23 6.92 4.41
N SER A 64 -1.17 6.85 5.74
CA SER A 64 -0.49 7.87 6.56
C SER A 64 1.02 7.98 6.27
N TYR A 65 1.67 6.87 5.91
CA TYR A 65 3.09 6.85 5.54
C TYR A 65 3.35 7.44 4.17
N THR A 66 2.40 7.34 3.25
CA THR A 66 2.57 7.78 1.86
C THR A 66 1.94 9.14 1.56
N ASP A 67 0.97 9.58 2.34
CA ASP A 67 0.27 10.86 2.20
C ASP A 67 1.21 12.06 2.29
N GLN A 68 2.28 11.95 3.08
CA GLN A 68 3.33 12.97 3.16
C GLN A 68 3.99 13.29 1.80
N TYR A 69 3.94 12.37 0.84
CA TYR A 69 4.55 12.54 -0.49
C TYR A 69 3.57 13.08 -1.54
N ARG A 70 2.25 13.01 -1.32
CA ARG A 70 1.24 13.27 -2.37
C ARG A 70 1.25 14.68 -2.95
N ASN A 71 1.74 15.66 -2.17
CA ASN A 71 1.79 17.06 -2.60
C ASN A 71 3.17 17.50 -3.09
N SER A 72 4.15 16.59 -3.15
CA SER A 72 5.51 16.90 -3.60
C SER A 72 5.70 16.59 -5.08
N PRO A 73 6.28 17.50 -5.88
CA PRO A 73 6.61 17.23 -7.28
C PRO A 73 7.77 16.23 -7.45
N ASP A 74 8.50 15.93 -6.36
CA ASP A 74 9.63 15.00 -6.39
C ASP A 74 9.20 13.54 -6.25
N PHE A 75 7.92 13.30 -5.97
CA PHE A 75 7.38 11.97 -5.69
C PHE A 75 6.15 11.64 -6.53
N ALA A 76 6.03 10.37 -6.90
CA ALA A 76 4.81 9.79 -7.45
C ALA A 76 4.38 8.61 -6.57
N VAL A 77 3.25 8.75 -5.88
CA VAL A 77 2.70 7.71 -5.00
C VAL A 77 1.71 6.85 -5.77
N ARG A 78 1.90 5.53 -5.72
CA ARG A 78 1.02 4.55 -6.34
C ARG A 78 0.82 3.37 -5.40
N HIS A 79 -0.43 2.97 -5.22
CA HIS A 79 -0.75 1.74 -4.52
C HIS A 79 -0.84 0.58 -5.52
N VAL A 80 -0.20 -0.54 -5.19
CA VAL A 80 -0.20 -1.75 -5.99
C VAL A 80 -1.43 -2.56 -5.64
N ARG A 81 -2.37 -2.60 -6.57
CA ARG A 81 -3.60 -3.37 -6.45
C ARG A 81 -3.33 -4.86 -6.54
N TYR A 82 -3.86 -5.65 -5.61
CA TYR A 82 -3.87 -7.12 -5.65
C TYR A 82 -5.06 -7.67 -4.84
N PRO A 83 -5.38 -8.97 -4.89
CA PRO A 83 -6.57 -9.50 -4.23
C PRO A 83 -6.62 -9.32 -2.71
N ALA A 84 -5.44 -9.29 -2.05
CA ALA A 84 -5.29 -9.18 -0.61
C ALA A 84 -6.16 -10.15 0.22
N GLY A 85 -6.39 -11.36 -0.29
CA GLY A 85 -7.18 -12.39 0.38
C GLY A 85 -6.34 -13.24 1.34
N MET A 86 -7.01 -13.95 2.26
CA MET A 86 -6.37 -14.87 3.20
C MET A 86 -6.93 -16.30 3.10
N VAL A 87 -8.24 -16.47 3.27
CA VAL A 87 -8.96 -17.75 3.15
C VAL A 87 -10.11 -17.58 2.16
N ALA A 88 -10.07 -18.28 1.02
CA ALA A 88 -11.11 -18.13 0.01
C ALA A 88 -12.51 -18.49 0.55
N GLY A 89 -13.51 -17.64 0.29
CA GLY A 89 -14.89 -17.78 0.76
C GLY A 89 -15.13 -17.31 2.20
N VAL A 90 -14.13 -16.75 2.87
CA VAL A 90 -14.23 -16.24 4.24
C VAL A 90 -14.02 -14.73 4.25
N PHE A 91 -14.83 -13.99 5.02
CA PHE A 91 -14.72 -12.53 5.18
C PHE A 91 -14.63 -11.73 3.86
N GLY A 92 -15.28 -12.21 2.79
CA GLY A 92 -15.25 -11.52 1.49
C GLY A 92 -13.96 -11.72 0.68
N TRP A 93 -13.09 -12.64 1.09
CA TRP A 93 -11.87 -12.98 0.34
C TRP A 93 -12.14 -14.01 -0.75
N ASP A 94 -11.66 -13.72 -1.95
CA ASP A 94 -11.85 -14.60 -3.13
C ASP A 94 -10.63 -15.50 -3.39
N THR A 95 -9.51 -15.25 -2.70
CA THR A 95 -8.25 -15.96 -2.89
C THR A 95 -7.66 -16.40 -1.56
N PHE A 96 -6.95 -17.52 -1.57
CA PHE A 96 -6.05 -17.89 -0.49
C PHE A 96 -4.81 -16.97 -0.47
N MET A 97 -4.18 -16.84 0.71
CA MET A 97 -3.03 -15.95 0.92
C MET A 97 -1.91 -16.18 -0.09
N ASP A 98 -1.51 -17.43 -0.34
CA ASP A 98 -0.37 -17.72 -1.23
C ASP A 98 -0.63 -17.24 -2.66
N GLN A 99 -1.85 -17.43 -3.16
CA GLN A 99 -2.26 -16.92 -4.47
C GLN A 99 -2.32 -15.39 -4.48
N SER A 100 -2.87 -14.79 -3.43
CA SER A 100 -2.95 -13.34 -3.26
C SER A 100 -1.57 -12.69 -3.30
N VAL A 101 -0.64 -13.18 -2.47
CA VAL A 101 0.75 -12.71 -2.40
C VAL A 101 1.45 -12.90 -3.75
N GLN A 102 1.26 -14.04 -4.41
CA GLN A 102 1.86 -14.29 -5.72
C GLN A 102 1.39 -13.28 -6.79
N ILE A 103 0.11 -12.90 -6.78
CA ILE A 103 -0.43 -11.87 -7.68
C ILE A 103 0.12 -10.49 -7.29
N GLY A 104 0.21 -10.17 -6.00
CA GLY A 104 0.82 -8.93 -5.51
C GLY A 104 2.26 -8.77 -5.99
N VAL A 105 3.08 -9.82 -5.91
CA VAL A 105 4.47 -9.83 -6.40
C VAL A 105 4.53 -9.57 -7.90
N GLN A 106 3.67 -10.22 -8.68
CA GLN A 106 3.61 -10.01 -10.13
C GLN A 106 3.22 -8.57 -10.48
N ASN A 107 2.24 -8.01 -9.77
CA ASN A 107 1.77 -6.65 -10.01
C ASN A 107 2.81 -5.60 -9.59
N LEU A 108 3.51 -5.79 -8.48
CA LEU A 108 4.60 -4.91 -8.05
C LEU A 108 5.75 -4.92 -9.07
N TRP A 109 6.16 -6.09 -9.55
CA TRP A 109 7.15 -6.18 -10.62
C TRP A 109 6.70 -5.52 -11.92
N ALA A 110 5.44 -5.69 -12.30
CA ALA A 110 4.88 -5.04 -13.48
C ALA A 110 4.91 -3.50 -13.33
N GLU A 111 4.66 -2.98 -12.13
CA GLU A 111 4.72 -1.55 -11.84
C GLU A 111 6.15 -0.99 -11.95
N ILE A 112 7.12 -1.69 -11.36
CA ILE A 112 8.54 -1.36 -11.48
C ILE A 112 8.95 -1.38 -12.96
N GLY A 113 8.65 -2.47 -13.68
CA GLY A 113 9.00 -2.61 -15.09
C GLY A 113 8.38 -1.53 -15.98
N ARG A 114 7.11 -1.18 -15.76
CA ARG A 114 6.45 -0.09 -16.50
C ARG A 114 7.06 1.28 -16.19
N THR A 115 7.55 1.46 -14.97
CA THR A 115 8.21 2.70 -14.55
C THR A 115 9.60 2.82 -15.16
N GLU A 116 10.42 1.77 -15.07
CA GLU A 116 11.74 1.71 -15.70
C GLU A 116 11.67 1.98 -17.21
N ALA A 117 10.69 1.38 -17.89
CA ALA A 117 10.49 1.56 -19.33
C ALA A 117 10.10 3.00 -19.73
N ALA A 118 9.36 3.71 -18.88
CA ALA A 118 8.80 5.02 -19.20
C ALA A 118 9.64 6.19 -18.67
N CYS A 119 10.29 6.03 -17.52
CA CYS A 119 10.95 7.10 -16.76
C CYS A 119 12.47 6.97 -16.76
N GLY A 120 12.99 5.81 -17.16
CA GLY A 120 14.41 5.56 -17.32
C GLY A 120 15.14 5.17 -16.03
N PRO A 121 16.43 4.81 -16.15
CA PRO A 121 17.19 4.06 -15.15
C PRO A 121 17.69 4.91 -13.97
N ARG A 122 17.20 6.14 -13.82
CA ARG A 122 17.55 7.03 -12.69
C ARG A 122 16.41 7.19 -11.69
N THR A 123 15.24 6.64 -11.99
CA THR A 123 14.08 6.69 -11.10
C THR A 123 14.42 5.96 -9.79
N ARG A 124 14.18 6.57 -8.65
CA ARG A 124 14.35 5.89 -7.35
C ARG A 124 13.04 5.25 -6.92
N TYR A 125 13.11 4.20 -6.11
CA TYR A 125 11.95 3.50 -5.59
C TYR A 125 11.98 3.48 -4.07
N GLU A 126 10.88 3.90 -3.47
CA GLU A 126 10.57 3.66 -2.07
C GLU A 126 9.43 2.63 -2.04
N LEU A 127 9.75 1.39 -1.66
CA LEU A 127 8.79 0.29 -1.60
C LEU A 127 8.24 0.19 -0.18
N TYR A 128 6.95 0.43 -0.01
CA TYR A 128 6.25 0.36 1.26
C TYR A 128 5.37 -0.88 1.28
N GLY A 129 5.50 -1.72 2.29
CA GLY A 129 4.65 -2.90 2.48
C GLY A 129 4.06 -2.92 3.88
N TYR A 130 2.75 -3.14 3.99
CA TYR A 130 2.06 -3.26 5.27
C TYR A 130 1.44 -4.66 5.44
N SER A 131 1.66 -5.33 6.57
CA SER A 131 1.03 -6.62 6.90
C SER A 131 1.25 -7.67 5.78
N GLN A 132 0.19 -8.21 5.15
CA GLN A 132 0.33 -9.10 3.98
C GLN A 132 1.13 -8.46 2.82
N GLY A 133 0.99 -7.15 2.61
CA GLY A 133 1.76 -6.40 1.61
C GLY A 133 3.25 -6.31 1.93
N ALA A 134 3.64 -6.40 3.21
CA ALA A 134 5.05 -6.52 3.60
C ALA A 134 5.67 -7.83 3.09
N ILE A 135 4.91 -8.93 3.06
CA ILE A 135 5.35 -10.20 2.45
C ILE A 135 5.61 -10.01 0.96
N VAL A 136 4.70 -9.33 0.25
CA VAL A 136 4.84 -9.02 -1.18
C VAL A 136 6.10 -8.20 -1.45
N VAL A 137 6.28 -7.08 -0.74
CA VAL A 137 7.44 -6.20 -0.91
C VAL A 137 8.73 -6.93 -0.58
N ARG A 138 8.77 -7.69 0.52
CA ARG A 138 9.96 -8.46 0.90
C ARG A 138 10.35 -9.47 -0.17
N ARG A 139 9.39 -10.17 -0.77
CA ARG A 139 9.68 -11.13 -1.84
C ARG A 139 10.27 -10.45 -3.08
N VAL A 140 9.72 -9.32 -3.50
CA VAL A 140 10.29 -8.53 -4.60
C VAL A 140 11.68 -8.00 -4.23
N ALA A 141 11.87 -7.48 -3.02
CA ALA A 141 13.15 -6.96 -2.57
C ALA A 141 14.23 -8.06 -2.56
N MET A 142 13.91 -9.28 -2.11
CA MET A 142 14.83 -10.42 -2.18
C MET A 142 15.19 -10.79 -3.62
N GLU A 143 14.23 -10.74 -4.54
CA GLU A 143 14.48 -11.01 -5.96
C GLU A 143 15.37 -9.93 -6.61
N ILE A 144 15.18 -8.65 -6.23
CA ILE A 144 16.05 -7.54 -6.65
C ILE A 144 17.47 -7.71 -6.06
N ASP A 145 17.59 -7.99 -4.76
CA ASP A 145 18.88 -8.14 -4.06
C ASP A 145 19.69 -9.35 -4.54
N ALA A 146 19.01 -10.39 -5.05
CA ALA A 146 19.64 -11.58 -5.59
C ALA A 146 20.28 -11.35 -6.98
N ALA A 147 19.89 -10.30 -7.70
CA ALA A 147 20.46 -9.99 -9.00
C ALA A 147 21.96 -9.67 -8.87
N ALA A 148 22.76 -10.09 -9.86
CA ALA A 148 24.15 -9.68 -9.92
C ALA A 148 24.21 -8.20 -10.36
N PRO A 149 25.05 -7.36 -9.72
CA PRO A 149 25.34 -6.04 -10.25
C PRO A 149 25.85 -6.15 -11.69
N VAL A 150 25.33 -5.29 -12.57
CA VAL A 150 25.70 -5.21 -13.98
C VAL A 150 26.42 -3.90 -14.28
N HIS A 151 26.14 -2.84 -13.52
CA HIS A 151 26.70 -1.51 -13.72
C HIS A 151 27.33 -0.95 -12.44
N ASP A 152 28.52 -0.37 -12.56
CA ASP A 152 29.24 0.26 -11.44
C ASP A 152 28.87 1.75 -11.24
N ASP A 153 27.84 2.26 -11.93
CA ASP A 153 27.44 3.67 -11.93
C ASP A 153 26.20 3.98 -11.08
N GLY A 154 25.70 3.00 -10.33
CA GLY A 154 24.53 3.13 -9.44
C GLY A 154 23.19 3.14 -10.18
N THR A 155 23.16 2.71 -11.45
CA THR A 155 21.91 2.59 -12.22
C THR A 155 21.21 1.24 -12.06
N ASP A 156 21.88 0.25 -11.46
CA ASP A 156 21.27 -1.02 -11.11
C ASP A 156 20.08 -0.81 -10.16
N LEU A 157 19.06 -1.65 -10.32
CA LEU A 157 17.81 -1.47 -9.58
C LEU A 157 18.02 -1.57 -8.06
N GLN A 158 18.87 -2.49 -7.62
CA GLN A 158 19.21 -2.69 -6.20
C GLN A 158 19.84 -1.44 -5.54
N ASP A 159 20.52 -0.59 -6.31
CA ASP A 159 21.14 0.64 -5.79
C ASP A 159 20.14 1.80 -5.65
N ARG A 160 18.96 1.66 -6.26
CA ARG A 160 17.92 2.69 -6.35
C ARG A 160 16.65 2.36 -5.58
N VAL A 161 16.59 1.19 -4.96
CA VAL A 161 15.44 0.71 -4.18
C VAL A 161 15.73 0.87 -2.70
N ARG A 162 14.74 1.36 -1.96
CA ARG A 162 14.68 1.34 -0.50
C ARG A 162 13.38 0.70 -0.08
N VAL A 163 13.40 -0.02 1.02
CA VAL A 163 12.27 -0.83 1.47
C VAL A 163 11.87 -0.42 2.88
N HIS A 164 10.57 -0.22 3.09
CA HIS A 164 9.94 0.08 4.38
C HIS A 164 8.85 -0.94 4.63
N LEU A 165 8.98 -1.71 5.71
CA LEU A 165 8.05 -2.79 6.05
C LEU A 165 7.38 -2.48 7.38
N ILE A 166 6.07 -2.29 7.33
CA ILE A 166 5.23 -1.96 8.48
C ILE A 166 4.44 -3.22 8.84
N ALA A 167 4.46 -3.61 10.11
CA ALA A 167 3.80 -4.83 10.58
C ALA A 167 4.23 -6.09 9.79
N ASP A 168 5.54 -6.24 9.53
CA ASP A 168 6.07 -7.36 8.73
C ASP A 168 5.88 -8.73 9.41
N PRO A 169 5.10 -9.66 8.84
CA PRO A 169 4.89 -10.99 9.41
C PRO A 169 6.17 -11.82 9.52
N ALA A 170 7.22 -11.49 8.74
CA ALA A 170 8.52 -12.14 8.79
C ALA A 170 9.35 -11.78 10.05
N GLN A 171 8.88 -10.86 10.89
CA GLN A 171 9.52 -10.48 12.15
C GLN A 171 8.82 -11.08 13.38
N GLY A 172 7.54 -11.40 13.28
CA GLY A 172 6.70 -11.71 14.44
C GLY A 172 6.46 -13.19 14.68
N ARG A 173 5.34 -13.45 15.39
CA ARG A 173 4.81 -14.81 15.61
C ARG A 173 4.72 -15.65 14.33
N PRO A 174 4.24 -15.13 13.17
CA PRO A 174 4.13 -15.96 11.96
C PRO A 174 5.47 -16.58 11.54
N ALA A 175 6.56 -15.83 11.65
CA ALA A 175 7.91 -16.31 11.34
C ALA A 175 8.41 -17.42 12.29
N GLN A 176 7.94 -17.45 13.54
CA GLN A 176 8.27 -18.53 14.49
C GLN A 176 7.65 -19.88 14.10
N TYR A 177 6.59 -19.85 13.29
CA TYR A 177 5.87 -21.02 12.80
C TYR A 177 5.93 -21.12 11.27
N ALA A 178 7.04 -20.67 10.69
CA ALA A 178 7.20 -20.58 9.24
C ALA A 178 6.91 -21.90 8.50
N GLY A 179 6.33 -21.78 7.32
CA GLY A 179 5.95 -22.91 6.48
C GLY A 179 4.44 -23.05 6.27
N PRO A 180 4.00 -24.14 5.61
CA PRO A 180 2.59 -24.35 5.30
C PRO A 180 1.76 -24.51 6.58
N LEU A 181 0.80 -23.63 6.80
CA LEU A 181 -0.15 -23.72 7.92
C LEU A 181 -1.35 -24.59 7.53
N VAL A 182 -1.94 -24.28 6.39
CA VAL A 182 -3.04 -25.02 5.74
C VAL A 182 -2.90 -24.85 4.22
N PRO A 183 -3.59 -25.66 3.38
CA PRO A 183 -3.53 -25.48 1.93
C PRO A 183 -3.84 -24.03 1.51
N GLY A 184 -2.90 -23.40 0.79
CA GLY A 184 -3.01 -22.02 0.31
C GLY A 184 -2.55 -20.94 1.30
N ILE A 185 -2.08 -21.30 2.49
CA ILE A 185 -1.55 -20.34 3.48
C ILE A 185 -0.20 -20.83 3.98
N THR A 186 0.85 -20.12 3.58
CA THR A 186 2.23 -20.37 3.97
C THR A 186 2.79 -19.19 4.76
N LEU A 187 3.11 -19.39 6.03
CA LEU A 187 3.70 -18.34 6.87
C LEU A 187 5.15 -18.08 6.44
N PRO A 188 5.59 -16.80 6.40
CA PRO A 188 6.91 -16.46 5.88
C PRO A 188 8.02 -16.99 6.79
N GLN A 189 9.18 -17.25 6.19
CA GLN A 189 10.39 -17.50 6.96
C GLN A 189 10.81 -16.23 7.71
N PRO A 190 11.53 -16.36 8.85
CA PRO A 190 12.15 -15.22 9.51
C PRO A 190 12.97 -14.37 8.54
N ALA A 191 12.81 -13.06 8.64
CA ALA A 191 13.52 -12.11 7.79
C ALA A 191 15.04 -12.24 7.96
N GLY A 192 15.75 -12.43 6.84
CA GLY A 192 17.19 -12.22 6.76
C GLY A 192 17.53 -10.79 6.34
N GLU A 193 18.78 -10.39 6.55
CA GLU A 193 19.31 -9.14 6.01
C GLU A 193 19.45 -9.22 4.47
N LEU A 194 19.12 -8.14 3.78
CA LEU A 194 19.42 -7.96 2.36
C LEU A 194 20.84 -7.40 2.22
N ARG A 195 21.55 -7.75 1.14
CA ARG A 195 22.97 -7.43 0.98
C ARG A 195 23.20 -6.00 0.47
N HIS A 196 22.31 -5.54 -0.40
CA HIS A 196 22.44 -4.30 -1.16
C HIS A 196 21.30 -3.33 -0.85
N ILE A 197 20.10 -3.85 -0.64
CA ILE A 197 18.90 -3.02 -0.46
C ILE A 197 18.73 -2.62 1.02
N PRO A 198 18.69 -1.32 1.35
CA PRO A 198 18.38 -0.88 2.70
C PRO A 198 16.92 -1.17 3.05
N VAL A 199 16.71 -1.77 4.22
CA VAL A 199 15.39 -2.13 4.76
C VAL A 199 15.19 -1.43 6.10
N THR A 200 14.09 -0.71 6.24
CA THR A 200 13.55 -0.25 7.53
C THR A 200 12.34 -1.11 7.86
N THR A 201 12.18 -1.44 9.15
CA THR A 201 11.04 -2.20 9.62
C THR A 201 10.45 -1.56 10.85
N GLU A 202 9.13 -1.51 10.91
CA GLU A 202 8.38 -0.97 12.04
C GLU A 202 7.39 -2.01 12.55
N CYS A 203 7.37 -2.17 13.87
CA CYS A 203 6.45 -3.06 14.56
C CYS A 203 6.04 -2.43 15.90
N LEU A 204 4.74 -2.33 16.14
CA LEU A 204 4.20 -1.88 17.42
C LEU A 204 4.22 -3.03 18.43
N GLU A 205 4.64 -2.73 19.66
CA GLU A 205 4.67 -3.70 20.76
C GLU A 205 3.27 -4.28 21.00
N GLY A 206 3.18 -5.61 21.01
CA GLY A 206 1.94 -6.36 21.17
C GLY A 206 1.26 -6.77 19.86
N ASP A 207 1.61 -6.19 18.71
CA ASP A 207 1.05 -6.60 17.42
C ASP A 207 1.48 -8.03 17.07
N MET A 208 0.54 -8.97 17.17
CA MET A 208 0.79 -10.40 16.90
C MET A 208 1.40 -10.69 15.53
N ILE A 209 1.23 -9.81 14.53
CA ILE A 209 1.74 -10.04 13.19
C ILE A 209 3.25 -9.89 13.13
N CYS A 210 3.82 -8.85 13.71
CA CYS A 210 5.24 -8.54 13.58
C CYS A 210 6.03 -8.64 14.89
N ASP A 211 5.36 -8.64 16.05
CA ASP A 211 6.01 -8.74 17.34
C ASP A 211 6.14 -10.22 17.73
N PRO A 212 7.36 -10.74 17.97
CA PRO A 212 7.58 -12.09 18.50
C PRO A 212 6.77 -12.41 19.77
N GLU A 213 6.51 -11.41 20.60
CA GLU A 213 5.76 -11.52 21.86
C GLU A 213 4.28 -11.13 21.71
N GLY A 214 3.90 -10.63 20.53
CA GLY A 214 2.57 -10.10 20.23
C GLY A 214 1.46 -11.11 20.41
N ASN A 215 0.23 -10.65 20.64
CA ASN A 215 -0.91 -11.52 20.96
C ASN A 215 -2.19 -10.97 20.35
N VAL A 216 -3.27 -11.76 20.39
CA VAL A 216 -4.55 -11.38 19.77
C VAL A 216 -5.09 -10.05 20.30
N THR A 217 -4.94 -9.77 21.60
CA THR A 217 -5.38 -8.49 22.19
C THR A 217 -4.57 -7.32 21.63
N GLY A 218 -3.25 -7.48 21.54
CA GLY A 218 -2.38 -6.46 20.95
C GLY A 218 -2.63 -6.29 19.45
N TYR A 219 -2.85 -7.37 18.70
CA TYR A 219 -3.28 -7.29 17.29
C TYR A 219 -4.53 -6.41 17.11
N ILE A 220 -5.58 -6.64 17.90
CA ILE A 220 -6.83 -5.85 17.79
C ILE A 220 -6.61 -4.37 18.11
N ARG A 221 -5.67 -4.07 19.03
CA ARG A 221 -5.43 -2.71 19.49
C ARG A 221 -4.46 -1.93 18.61
N GLU A 222 -3.41 -2.59 18.11
CA GLU A 222 -2.26 -1.95 17.48
C GLU A 222 -2.22 -2.13 15.96
N HIS A 223 -2.72 -3.25 15.42
CA HIS A 223 -2.43 -3.60 14.03
C HIS A 223 -2.94 -2.55 13.04
N ALA A 224 -4.07 -1.92 13.34
CA ALA A 224 -4.68 -0.89 12.49
C ALA A 224 -4.28 0.55 12.85
N THR A 225 -3.33 0.77 13.76
CA THR A 225 -3.03 2.12 14.31
C THR A 225 -1.64 2.64 13.95
N TYR A 226 -0.92 1.98 13.05
CA TYR A 226 0.39 2.42 12.58
C TYR A 226 0.33 3.82 11.96
N HIS A 227 1.34 4.63 12.28
CA HIS A 227 1.57 5.94 11.69
C HIS A 227 3.06 6.30 11.83
N PRO A 228 3.61 7.20 10.99
CA PRO A 228 5.00 7.67 11.10
C PRO A 228 5.33 8.38 12.42
#